data_AF-A0A535GHW9-F1
#
_entry.id   AF-A0A535GHW9-F1
#
_cell.length_a   1.000
_cell.length_b   1.000
_cell.length_c   1.000
_cell.angle_alpha   90.00
_cell.angle_beta   90.00
_cell.angle_gamma   90.00
#
_symmetry.space_group_name_H-M   'P 1'
#
loop_
_entity.id
_entity.type
_entity.pdbx_description
1 polymer ?
#
loop_
_entity_poly.entity_id
_entity_poly.type
_entity_poly.pdbx_seq_one_letter_code
_entity_poly.pdbx_strand_id
1 'polypeptide(L)'
;MGSITPPHCQKDVRTGTSLTGSKSLGKGVPSRPGARILRPERVGRAHLRWSGLSVGHKVVAPFVCLTMVVGLLISAIASQQLATSGAQQLETIAVREQDNVNTVFNSIEERQLADLRLLAATSGVADAVRTGDTSTLGRLLLPLVANHLPERIEVAVVQTDGNTLLRLAADPAQPDQCRCIPGGGQATFAHIDDVLGGRADAYGTRYVGLAGGTPSALLYTIGPIIDSGGYLAGAVVVGESLDQIVALVEESAHVQLSLLTSGGETIAATPHLDFPIPALNAAERGTVMRQNAVLSKRVAGSGHNAAVFYVPWVMRFQAEARKTSSSWSS
;
A
#
# COMPACT_ATOMS: atom_id res chain seq x y z
N MET A 1 5.86 -42.41 23.90
CA MET A 1 4.55 -43.08 24.05
C MET A 1 3.53 -41.97 24.20
N GLY A 2 2.79 -41.55 23.15
CA GLY A 2 1.62 -42.24 22.57
C GLY A 2 0.45 -42.12 23.56
N SER A 3 -0.73 -41.53 23.30
CA SER A 3 -1.54 -41.39 22.07
C SER A 3 -2.77 -40.47 22.37
N ILE A 4 -3.13 -39.54 21.48
CA ILE A 4 -4.36 -39.53 20.60
C ILE A 4 -5.73 -39.29 21.30
N THR A 5 -6.19 -38.02 21.24
CA THR A 5 -7.47 -37.45 20.70
C THR A 5 -8.89 -37.96 21.12
N PRO A 6 -10.03 -37.24 20.81
CA PRO A 6 -11.13 -36.86 21.73
C PRO A 6 -12.52 -37.33 21.17
N PRO A 7 -13.62 -36.52 21.03
CA PRO A 7 -14.41 -35.64 21.91
C PRO A 7 -15.92 -36.05 22.00
N HIS A 8 -16.71 -35.42 22.88
CA HIS A 8 -18.09 -34.90 22.65
C HIS A 8 -18.87 -34.71 23.97
N CYS A 9 -19.54 -33.58 24.12
CA CYS A 9 -20.74 -33.51 24.94
C CYS A 9 -21.81 -32.65 24.27
N GLN A 10 -23.04 -33.06 24.54
CA GLN A 10 -24.21 -32.98 23.68
C GLN A 10 -25.33 -32.23 24.43
N LYS A 11 -26.20 -31.60 23.63
CA LYS A 11 -27.60 -31.18 23.83
C LYS A 11 -28.17 -31.24 25.25
N ASP A 12 -28.93 -30.19 25.59
CA ASP A 12 -30.24 -30.42 26.20
C ASP A 12 -31.32 -29.47 25.69
N VAL A 13 -32.51 -30.04 25.57
CA VAL A 13 -33.78 -29.50 25.07
C VAL A 13 -34.72 -29.45 26.27
N ARG A 14 -35.49 -28.37 26.48
CA ARG A 14 -36.90 -28.46 26.92
C ARG A 14 -37.67 -27.13 26.89
N THR A 15 -38.79 -27.21 26.16
CA THR A 15 -40.13 -26.63 26.34
C THR A 15 -40.49 -25.84 27.60
N GLY A 16 -41.28 -24.79 27.40
CA GLY A 16 -42.13 -24.15 28.42
C GLY A 16 -43.25 -23.32 27.79
N THR A 17 -44.45 -23.90 27.71
CA THR A 17 -45.73 -23.29 27.34
C THR A 17 -46.35 -22.61 28.57
N SER A 18 -46.98 -21.44 28.43
CA SER A 18 -48.09 -21.05 29.31
C SER A 18 -49.00 -19.97 28.69
N LEU A 19 -50.27 -20.32 28.59
CA LEU A 19 -51.44 -19.47 28.39
C LEU A 19 -51.86 -18.84 29.73
N THR A 20 -52.42 -17.62 29.74
CA THR A 20 -53.62 -17.26 30.53
C THR A 20 -54.07 -15.83 30.28
N GLY A 21 -55.40 -15.61 30.20
CA GLY A 21 -56.02 -14.29 30.32
C GLY A 21 -57.42 -14.19 29.72
N SER A 22 -58.45 -14.64 30.45
CA SER A 22 -59.88 -14.58 30.11
C SER A 22 -60.68 -13.91 31.23
N LYS A 23 -61.60 -12.99 30.89
CA LYS A 23 -63.01 -12.87 31.37
C LYS A 23 -63.59 -11.48 31.04
N SER A 24 -64.64 -11.41 30.20
CA SER A 24 -66.09 -11.21 30.54
C SER A 24 -66.45 -9.73 30.77
N LEU A 25 -67.55 -9.15 30.28
CA LEU A 25 -68.96 -9.56 30.38
C LEU A 25 -69.80 -8.59 29.52
N GLY A 26 -70.92 -9.03 28.93
CA GLY A 26 -71.88 -8.11 28.30
C GLY A 26 -72.93 -8.80 27.43
N LYS A 27 -74.03 -9.24 28.05
CA LYS A 27 -75.22 -9.83 27.39
C LYS A 27 -76.12 -8.73 26.81
N GLY A 28 -76.68 -8.98 25.62
CA GLY A 28 -77.81 -8.24 25.06
C GLY A 28 -78.26 -8.83 23.71
N VAL A 29 -79.35 -9.58 23.73
CA VAL A 29 -80.15 -10.14 22.61
C VAL A 29 -81.58 -9.61 22.89
N PRO A 30 -82.43 -9.18 21.93
CA PRO A 30 -82.81 -9.98 20.75
C PRO A 30 -83.13 -9.21 19.44
N SER A 31 -83.14 -9.96 18.32
CA SER A 31 -84.27 -10.10 17.37
C SER A 31 -83.78 -10.48 15.96
N ARG A 32 -84.17 -11.66 15.49
CA ARG A 32 -84.18 -12.11 14.07
C ARG A 32 -85.36 -11.44 13.32
N PRO A 33 -85.54 -11.57 11.98
CA PRO A 33 -84.75 -12.30 10.98
C PRO A 33 -84.42 -11.47 9.71
N GLY A 34 -83.34 -11.83 9.04
CA GLY A 34 -83.07 -11.34 7.68
C GLY A 34 -82.06 -12.22 7.00
N ALA A 35 -82.54 -13.29 6.37
CA ALA A 35 -81.74 -14.16 5.53
C ALA A 35 -81.16 -13.34 4.37
N ARG A 36 -79.91 -12.88 4.52
CA ARG A 36 -79.16 -12.23 3.44
C ARG A 36 -78.24 -13.28 2.84
N ILE A 37 -78.70 -13.80 1.70
CA ILE A 37 -77.98 -14.72 0.82
C ILE A 37 -76.55 -14.18 0.59
N LEU A 38 -75.55 -14.96 0.98
CA LEU A 38 -74.14 -14.74 0.65
C LEU A 38 -74.00 -14.85 -0.87
N ARG A 39 -73.87 -13.71 -1.54
CA ARG A 39 -73.41 -13.65 -2.93
C ARG A 39 -71.92 -14.01 -2.94
N PRO A 40 -71.46 -14.91 -3.83
CA PRO A 40 -70.04 -15.14 -3.99
C PRO A 40 -69.35 -13.85 -4.45
N GLU A 41 -68.32 -13.42 -3.71
CA GLU A 41 -67.37 -12.39 -4.16
C GLU A 41 -66.77 -12.84 -5.49
N ARG A 42 -67.20 -12.19 -6.57
CA ARG A 42 -66.49 -12.28 -7.84
C ARG A 42 -65.15 -11.59 -7.65
N VAL A 43 -64.08 -12.37 -7.75
CA VAL A 43 -62.73 -11.86 -8.02
C VAL A 43 -62.84 -10.91 -9.22
N GLY A 44 -62.74 -9.61 -8.93
CA GLY A 44 -62.77 -8.57 -9.93
C GLY A 44 -61.54 -8.70 -10.82
N ARG A 45 -61.70 -9.37 -11.97
CA ARG A 45 -60.80 -9.17 -13.10
C ARG A 45 -60.86 -7.67 -13.41
N ALA A 46 -59.75 -6.98 -13.20
CA ALA A 46 -59.55 -5.62 -13.68
C ALA A 46 -59.63 -5.65 -15.20
N HIS A 47 -60.85 -5.52 -15.73
CA HIS A 47 -61.07 -5.29 -17.15
C HIS A 47 -60.55 -3.88 -17.45
N LEU A 48 -59.30 -3.79 -17.89
CA LEU A 48 -58.83 -2.58 -18.55
C LEU A 48 -59.82 -2.27 -19.68
N ARG A 49 -60.49 -1.13 -19.59
CA ARG A 49 -61.46 -0.66 -20.60
C ARG A 49 -60.72 -0.29 -21.89
N TRP A 50 -60.51 -1.29 -22.75
CA TRP A 50 -59.99 -1.13 -24.11
C TRP A 50 -61.15 -1.01 -25.11
N SER A 51 -62.11 -0.14 -24.84
CA SER A 51 -63.36 -0.02 -25.60
C SER A 51 -63.40 1.21 -26.50
N GLY A 52 -62.27 1.62 -27.08
CA GLY A 52 -62.20 2.76 -28.00
C GLY A 52 -61.08 2.71 -29.05
N LEU A 53 -60.33 1.61 -29.15
CA LEU A 53 -59.20 1.48 -30.09
C LEU A 53 -59.52 0.42 -31.15
N SER A 54 -59.14 0.69 -32.41
CA SER A 54 -59.42 -0.17 -33.56
C SER A 54 -58.89 -1.59 -33.33
N VAL A 55 -59.59 -2.59 -33.89
CA VAL A 55 -59.32 -4.04 -33.70
C VAL A 55 -57.86 -4.41 -33.96
N GLY A 56 -57.15 -3.69 -34.83
CA GLY A 56 -55.72 -3.90 -35.10
C GLY A 56 -54.80 -3.64 -33.89
N HIS A 57 -55.08 -2.62 -33.08
CA HIS A 57 -54.25 -2.31 -31.91
C HIS A 57 -54.40 -3.35 -30.78
N LYS A 58 -55.52 -4.08 -30.73
CA LYS A 58 -55.74 -5.15 -29.74
C LYS A 58 -54.87 -6.38 -30.00
N VAL A 59 -54.48 -6.63 -31.24
CA VAL A 59 -53.62 -7.77 -31.61
C VAL A 59 -52.14 -7.39 -31.53
N VAL A 60 -51.78 -6.16 -31.89
CA VAL A 60 -50.39 -5.71 -31.96
C VAL A 60 -49.84 -5.26 -30.59
N ALA A 61 -50.67 -4.69 -29.71
CA ALA A 61 -50.23 -4.21 -28.40
C ALA A 61 -49.51 -5.24 -27.50
N PRO A 62 -49.96 -6.51 -27.35
CA PRO A 62 -49.22 -7.48 -26.54
C PRO A 62 -47.85 -7.79 -27.12
N PHE A 63 -47.71 -7.80 -28.45
CA PHE A 63 -46.43 -8.02 -29.12
C PHE A 63 -45.47 -6.84 -28.91
N VAL A 64 -45.97 -5.60 -29.04
CA VAL A 64 -45.16 -4.39 -28.79
C VAL A 64 -44.73 -4.27 -27.33
N CYS A 65 -45.61 -4.64 -26.39
CA CYS A 65 -45.25 -4.69 -24.97
C CYS A 65 -44.16 -5.73 -24.71
N LEU A 66 -44.29 -6.92 -25.30
CA LEU A 66 -43.30 -7.99 -25.18
C LEU A 66 -41.93 -7.57 -25.74
N THR A 67 -41.89 -6.98 -26.95
CA THR A 67 -40.64 -6.51 -27.55
C THR A 67 -40.00 -5.37 -26.77
N MET A 68 -40.80 -4.48 -26.16
CA MET A 68 -40.30 -3.42 -25.28
C MET A 68 -39.69 -3.99 -23.99
N VAL A 69 -40.32 -4.97 -23.35
CA VAL A 69 -39.76 -5.64 -22.16
C VAL A 69 -38.48 -6.39 -22.49
N VAL A 70 -38.44 -7.10 -23.63
CA VAL A 70 -37.23 -7.79 -24.09
C VAL A 70 -36.11 -6.80 -24.40
N GLY A 71 -36.41 -5.69 -25.06
CA GLY A 71 -35.44 -4.63 -25.33
C GLY A 71 -34.87 -4.00 -24.05
N LEU A 72 -35.72 -3.76 -23.04
CA LEU A 72 -35.29 -3.27 -21.74
C LEU A 72 -34.41 -4.27 -21.00
N LEU A 73 -34.72 -5.57 -21.07
CA LEU A 73 -33.90 -6.63 -20.46
C LEU A 73 -32.54 -6.76 -21.15
N ILE A 74 -32.50 -6.74 -22.49
CA ILE A 74 -31.23 -6.78 -23.25
C ILE A 74 -30.39 -5.55 -22.93
N SER A 75 -31.00 -4.36 -22.89
CA SER A 75 -30.31 -3.12 -22.55
C SER A 75 -29.80 -3.12 -21.10
N ALA A 76 -30.57 -3.65 -20.15
CA ALA A 76 -30.14 -3.76 -18.75
C ALA A 76 -28.96 -4.73 -18.57
N ILE A 77 -28.97 -5.87 -19.27
CA ILE A 77 -27.87 -6.83 -19.26
C ILE A 77 -26.61 -6.23 -19.90
N ALA A 78 -26.74 -5.50 -21.01
CA ALA A 78 -25.62 -4.80 -21.63
C ALA A 78 -25.03 -3.72 -20.70
N SER A 79 -25.87 -2.93 -20.02
CA SER A 79 -25.41 -1.93 -19.05
C SER A 79 -24.69 -2.54 -17.85
N GLN A 80 -25.11 -3.72 -17.37
CA GLN A 80 -24.43 -4.41 -16.27
C GLN A 80 -23.05 -4.96 -16.70
N GLN A 81 -22.91 -5.46 -17.93
CA GLN A 81 -21.62 -5.96 -18.44
C GLN A 81 -20.57 -4.85 -18.62
N LEU A 82 -20.98 -3.63 -18.99
CA LEU A 82 -20.07 -2.48 -19.04
C LEU A 82 -19.59 -2.05 -17.64
N ALA A 83 -20.44 -2.18 -16.62
CA ALA A 83 -20.10 -1.79 -15.25
C ALA A 83 -19.14 -2.77 -14.56
N THR A 84 -19.26 -4.08 -14.82
CA THR A 84 -18.38 -5.12 -14.24
C THR A 84 -17.03 -5.20 -14.94
N SER A 85 -16.95 -4.87 -16.23
CA SER A 85 -15.70 -4.90 -17.00
C SER A 85 -14.69 -3.84 -16.55
N GLY A 86 -15.15 -2.67 -16.07
CA GLY A 86 -14.29 -1.62 -15.56
C GLY A 86 -13.59 -1.99 -14.25
N ALA A 87 -14.28 -2.67 -13.32
CA ALA A 87 -13.71 -3.05 -12.02
C ALA A 87 -12.59 -4.10 -12.13
N GLN A 88 -12.76 -5.10 -13.00
CA GLN A 88 -11.74 -6.15 -13.22
C GLN A 88 -10.50 -5.61 -13.95
N GLN A 89 -10.68 -4.67 -14.88
CA GLN A 89 -9.57 -3.98 -15.54
C GLN A 89 -8.81 -3.06 -14.57
N LEU A 90 -9.51 -2.36 -13.67
CA LEU A 90 -8.91 -1.53 -12.62
C LEU A 90 -8.07 -2.36 -11.64
N GLU A 91 -8.54 -3.55 -11.26
CA GLU A 91 -7.79 -4.49 -10.40
C GLU A 91 -6.55 -5.05 -11.12
N THR A 92 -6.68 -5.38 -12.41
CA THR A 92 -5.55 -5.88 -13.21
C THR A 92 -4.50 -4.80 -13.46
N ILE A 93 -4.91 -3.56 -13.71
CA ILE A 93 -4.01 -2.41 -13.86
C ILE A 93 -3.35 -2.10 -12.52
N ALA A 94 -4.11 -2.05 -11.43
CA ALA A 94 -3.58 -1.81 -10.07
C ALA A 94 -2.50 -2.83 -9.65
N VAL A 95 -2.75 -4.12 -9.88
CA VAL A 95 -1.79 -5.19 -9.54
C VAL A 95 -0.54 -5.10 -10.42
N ARG A 96 -0.70 -4.85 -11.72
CA ARG A 96 0.43 -4.72 -12.65
C ARG A 96 1.30 -3.49 -12.34
N GLU A 97 0.69 -2.37 -11.95
CA GLU A 97 1.43 -1.17 -11.54
C GLU A 97 2.15 -1.38 -10.20
N GLN A 98 1.54 -2.12 -9.26
CA GLN A 98 2.20 -2.51 -8.01
C GLN A 98 3.45 -3.38 -8.27
N ASP A 99 3.36 -4.36 -9.17
CA ASP A 99 4.48 -5.22 -9.52
C ASP A 99 5.61 -4.42 -10.20
N ASN A 100 5.28 -3.49 -11.10
CA ASN A 100 6.26 -2.63 -11.76
C ASN A 100 6.99 -1.73 -10.76
N VAL A 101 6.27 -1.03 -9.88
CA VAL A 101 6.86 -0.13 -8.88
C VAL A 101 7.74 -0.91 -7.91
N ASN A 102 7.24 -2.02 -7.36
CA ASN A 102 8.05 -2.87 -6.48
C ASN A 102 9.28 -3.44 -7.17
N THR A 103 9.19 -3.78 -8.46
CA THR A 103 10.35 -4.28 -9.22
C THR A 103 11.43 -3.19 -9.37
N VAL A 104 11.04 -1.95 -9.66
CA VAL A 104 12.00 -0.84 -9.76
C VAL A 104 12.65 -0.56 -8.41
N PHE A 105 11.89 -0.45 -7.33
CA PHE A 105 12.45 -0.23 -5.98
C PHE A 105 13.34 -1.40 -5.52
N ASN A 106 12.94 -2.65 -5.79
CA ASN A 106 13.79 -3.82 -5.51
C ASN A 106 15.11 -3.75 -6.30
N SER A 107 15.08 -3.33 -7.56
CA SER A 107 16.30 -3.19 -8.37
C SER A 107 17.25 -2.12 -7.83
N ILE A 108 16.71 -1.05 -7.23
CA ILE A 108 17.49 0.01 -6.56
C ILE A 108 18.11 -0.55 -5.28
N GLU A 109 17.33 -1.25 -4.44
CA GLU A 109 17.86 -1.89 -3.22
C GLU A 109 18.97 -2.90 -3.54
N GLU A 110 18.80 -3.72 -4.59
CA GLU A 110 19.82 -4.68 -5.03
C GLU A 110 21.10 -3.98 -5.52
N ARG A 111 20.96 -2.85 -6.22
CA ARG A 111 22.11 -2.06 -6.69
C ARG A 111 22.85 -1.41 -5.54
N GLN A 112 22.15 -0.72 -4.63
CA GLN A 112 22.76 -0.14 -3.43
C GLN A 112 23.48 -1.19 -2.59
N LEU A 113 22.93 -2.40 -2.52
CA LEU A 113 23.56 -3.52 -1.82
C LEU A 113 24.85 -3.99 -2.53
N ALA A 114 24.87 -4.01 -3.86
CA ALA A 114 26.06 -4.34 -4.64
C ALA A 114 27.17 -3.29 -4.42
N ASP A 115 26.82 -2.01 -4.48
CA ASP A 115 27.75 -0.90 -4.28
C ASP A 115 28.30 -0.90 -2.85
N LEU A 116 27.42 -1.10 -1.87
CA LEU A 116 27.81 -1.25 -0.47
C LEU A 116 28.82 -2.38 -0.28
N ARG A 117 28.61 -3.53 -0.92
CA ARG A 117 29.54 -4.67 -0.84
C ARG A 117 30.87 -4.34 -1.50
N LEU A 118 30.85 -3.66 -2.65
CA LEU A 118 32.07 -3.24 -3.33
C LEU A 118 32.89 -2.28 -2.46
N LEU A 119 32.25 -1.26 -1.89
CA LEU A 119 32.89 -0.25 -1.04
C LEU A 119 33.42 -0.87 0.25
N ALA A 120 32.60 -1.68 0.93
CA ALA A 120 33.00 -2.35 2.19
C ALA A 120 34.14 -3.37 1.99
N ALA A 121 34.19 -4.04 0.84
CA ALA A 121 35.22 -5.04 0.52
C ALA A 121 36.48 -4.45 -0.11
N THR A 122 36.53 -3.13 -0.34
CA THR A 122 37.69 -2.48 -0.96
C THR A 122 38.90 -2.56 -0.03
N SER A 123 40.01 -3.07 -0.56
CA SER A 123 41.24 -3.25 0.21
C SER A 123 41.74 -1.93 0.78
N GLY A 124 42.10 -1.94 2.07
CA GLY A 124 42.57 -0.76 2.81
C GLY A 124 41.47 0.13 3.37
N VAL A 125 40.19 -0.09 3.04
CA VAL A 125 39.08 0.69 3.62
C VAL A 125 38.94 0.40 5.11
N ALA A 126 38.89 -0.87 5.52
CA ALA A 126 38.76 -1.24 6.93
C ALA A 126 39.89 -0.66 7.80
N ASP A 127 41.13 -0.68 7.30
CA ASP A 127 42.29 -0.10 7.99
C ASP A 127 42.17 1.42 8.11
N ALA A 128 41.80 2.11 7.01
CA ALA A 128 41.65 3.56 6.99
C ALA A 128 40.47 4.05 7.86
N VAL A 129 39.39 3.26 7.98
CA VAL A 129 38.31 3.55 8.94
C VAL A 129 38.79 3.42 10.37
N ARG A 130 39.53 2.34 10.70
CA ARG A 130 40.06 2.13 12.05
C ARG A 130 41.04 3.22 12.49
N THR A 131 41.88 3.70 11.57
CA THR A 131 42.88 4.74 11.86
C THR A 131 42.33 6.16 11.72
N GLY A 132 41.09 6.32 11.23
CA GLY A 132 40.49 7.63 10.95
C GLY A 132 41.17 8.39 9.79
N ASP A 133 41.87 7.68 8.89
CA ASP A 133 42.56 8.29 7.75
C ASP A 133 41.59 8.63 6.61
N THR A 134 40.96 9.79 6.74
CA THR A 134 40.02 10.33 5.74
C THR A 134 40.67 10.59 4.38
N SER A 135 41.99 10.82 4.34
CA SER A 135 42.72 11.05 3.10
C SER A 135 42.87 9.77 2.28
N THR A 136 43.20 8.66 2.95
CA THR A 136 43.26 7.33 2.33
C THR A 136 41.86 6.85 1.95
N LEU A 137 40.86 7.04 2.82
CA LEU A 137 39.46 6.71 2.50
C LEU A 137 38.98 7.45 1.24
N GLY A 138 39.22 8.75 1.16
CA GLY A 138 38.87 9.55 -0.02
C GLY A 138 39.54 9.03 -1.28
N ARG A 139 40.84 8.72 -1.24
CA ARG A 139 41.57 8.18 -2.40
C ARG A 139 41.06 6.81 -2.85
N LEU A 140 40.64 5.96 -1.92
CA LEU A 140 40.13 4.61 -2.23
C LEU A 140 38.69 4.64 -2.74
N LEU A 141 37.82 5.44 -2.13
CA LEU A 141 36.38 5.38 -2.39
C LEU A 141 35.92 6.37 -3.46
N LEU A 142 36.59 7.51 -3.62
CA LEU A 142 36.19 8.54 -4.60
C LEU A 142 36.14 8.01 -6.04
N PRO A 143 37.10 7.20 -6.55
CA PRO A 143 37.01 6.65 -7.91
C PRO A 143 35.84 5.70 -8.09
N LEU A 144 35.47 4.96 -7.04
CA LEU A 144 34.33 4.03 -7.08
C LEU A 144 33.05 4.85 -7.18
N VAL A 145 32.82 5.79 -6.26
CA VAL A 145 31.62 6.64 -6.24
C VAL A 145 31.52 7.50 -7.50
N ALA A 146 32.63 8.03 -8.00
CA ALA A 146 32.65 8.84 -9.22
C ALA A 146 32.19 8.04 -10.46
N ASN A 147 32.44 6.74 -10.52
CA ASN A 147 31.95 5.90 -11.63
C ASN A 147 30.43 5.69 -11.59
N HIS A 148 29.77 5.97 -10.46
CA HIS A 148 28.32 5.90 -10.29
C HIS A 148 27.63 7.27 -10.44
N LEU A 149 28.32 8.31 -10.92
CA LEU A 149 27.77 9.66 -11.04
C LEU A 149 26.52 9.83 -11.93
N PRO A 150 26.22 8.97 -12.93
CA PRO A 150 24.90 8.99 -13.57
C PRO A 150 23.75 8.78 -12.56
N GLU A 151 23.99 7.98 -11.52
CA GLU A 151 23.02 7.60 -10.49
C GLU A 151 23.14 8.45 -9.22
N ARG A 152 24.13 9.35 -9.16
CA ARG A 152 24.31 10.39 -8.12
C ARG A 152 24.29 9.84 -6.68
N ILE A 153 24.83 8.65 -6.48
CA ILE A 153 24.87 8.01 -5.17
C ILE A 153 25.62 8.87 -4.14
N GLU A 154 25.14 8.84 -2.91
CA GLU A 154 25.80 9.39 -1.73
C GLU A 154 26.34 8.25 -0.86
N VAL A 155 27.61 8.36 -0.45
CA VAL A 155 28.27 7.40 0.42
C VAL A 155 28.70 8.07 1.71
N ALA A 156 28.38 7.48 2.85
CA ALA A 156 28.92 7.91 4.14
C ALA A 156 29.67 6.76 4.82
N VAL A 157 30.82 7.06 5.42
CA VAL A 157 31.62 6.12 6.20
C VAL A 157 31.58 6.54 7.66
N VAL A 158 31.20 5.61 8.52
CA VAL A 158 31.00 5.83 9.96
C VAL A 158 31.94 4.90 10.72
N GLN A 159 32.61 5.45 11.74
CA GLN A 159 33.50 4.69 12.62
C GLN A 159 32.71 3.95 13.70
N THR A 160 33.35 3.03 14.42
CA THR A 160 32.75 2.22 15.49
C THR A 160 32.23 3.02 16.67
N ASP A 161 32.67 4.26 16.85
CA ASP A 161 32.15 5.20 17.85
C ASP A 161 30.88 5.94 17.41
N GLY A 162 30.41 5.69 16.18
CA GLY A 162 29.24 6.33 15.59
C GLY A 162 29.54 7.68 14.92
N ASN A 163 30.80 8.13 14.87
CA ASN A 163 31.17 9.37 14.19
C ASN A 163 31.31 9.14 12.68
N THR A 164 30.74 10.06 11.90
CA THR A 164 30.94 10.08 10.45
C THR A 164 32.37 10.56 10.18
N LEU A 165 33.14 9.76 9.43
CA LEU A 165 34.50 10.08 9.01
C LEU A 165 34.53 10.80 7.66
N LEU A 166 33.71 10.32 6.73
CA LEU A 166 33.73 10.80 5.36
C LEU A 166 32.34 10.69 4.74
N ARG A 167 31.99 11.70 3.94
CA ARG A 167 30.85 11.65 3.01
C ARG A 167 31.34 11.95 1.60
N LEU A 168 30.87 11.18 0.64
CA LEU A 168 31.08 11.37 -0.79
C LEU A 168 29.73 11.57 -1.43
N ALA A 169 29.55 12.67 -2.16
CA ALA A 169 28.29 12.97 -2.84
C ALA A 169 28.58 13.72 -4.14
N ALA A 170 27.64 13.68 -5.08
CA ALA A 170 27.70 14.55 -6.27
C ALA A 170 27.76 16.03 -5.85
N ASP A 171 28.56 16.84 -6.55
CA ASP A 171 28.61 18.27 -6.28
C ASP A 171 27.32 18.93 -6.82
N PRO A 172 26.59 19.68 -5.98
CA PRO A 172 25.34 20.32 -6.41
C PRO A 172 25.54 21.39 -7.49
N ALA A 173 26.72 22.00 -7.58
CA ALA A 173 27.07 22.99 -8.61
C ALA A 173 27.66 22.33 -9.87
N GLN A 174 28.32 21.18 -9.72
CA GLN A 174 28.91 20.40 -10.81
C GLN A 174 28.43 18.95 -10.70
N PRO A 175 27.23 18.66 -11.24
CA PRO A 175 26.57 17.38 -11.03
C PRO A 175 27.37 16.16 -11.55
N ASP A 176 28.33 16.38 -12.45
CA ASP A 176 29.22 15.37 -13.02
C ASP A 176 30.52 15.20 -12.22
N GLN A 177 30.62 15.82 -11.05
CA GLN A 177 31.77 15.70 -10.14
C GLN A 177 31.32 15.15 -8.80
N CYS A 178 32.18 14.34 -8.18
CA CYS A 178 31.99 13.88 -6.81
C CYS A 178 32.85 14.74 -5.87
N ARG A 179 32.29 15.15 -4.74
CA ARG A 179 32.99 15.90 -3.70
C ARG A 179 33.20 15.06 -2.46
N CYS A 180 34.41 15.18 -1.92
CA CYS A 180 34.80 14.60 -0.65
C CYS A 180 34.50 15.58 0.49
N ILE A 181 33.59 15.22 1.37
CA ILE A 181 33.12 16.02 2.50
C ILE A 181 33.64 15.37 3.78
N PRO A 182 34.54 16.02 4.53
CA PRO A 182 34.97 15.51 5.83
C PRO A 182 33.77 15.34 6.75
N GLY A 183 33.71 14.22 7.46
CA GLY A 183 32.76 14.04 8.53
C GLY A 183 33.18 14.84 9.77
N GLY A 184 32.24 15.06 10.69
CA GLY A 184 32.50 15.92 11.87
C GLY A 184 31.50 15.76 13.01
N GLY A 185 30.72 14.68 13.02
CA GLY A 185 29.71 14.46 14.05
C GLY A 185 29.09 13.07 14.00
N GLN A 186 28.21 12.83 14.96
CA GLN A 186 27.52 11.56 15.11
C GLN A 186 26.59 11.31 13.90
N ALA A 187 26.67 10.09 13.37
CA ALA A 187 25.80 9.65 12.29
C ALA A 187 24.34 9.58 12.76
N THR A 188 23.42 10.08 11.95
CA THR A 188 21.98 10.15 12.26
C THR A 188 21.14 9.12 11.49
N PHE A 189 21.80 8.13 10.86
CA PHE A 189 21.12 7.07 10.14
C PHE A 189 20.43 6.12 11.12
N ALA A 190 19.18 5.76 10.84
CA ALA A 190 18.53 4.66 11.54
C ALA A 190 19.35 3.38 11.35
N HIS A 191 19.29 2.49 12.34
CA HIS A 191 20.03 1.23 12.36
C HIS A 191 21.56 1.34 12.40
N ILE A 192 22.15 2.54 12.57
CA ILE A 192 23.59 2.68 12.78
C ILE A 192 24.06 1.87 14.01
N ASP A 193 23.34 1.96 15.12
CA ASP A 193 23.64 1.20 16.33
C ASP A 193 23.40 -0.31 16.16
N ASP A 194 22.52 -0.72 15.23
CA ASP A 194 22.30 -2.12 14.92
C ASP A 194 23.53 -2.69 14.20
N VAL A 195 24.01 -1.99 13.18
CA VAL A 195 25.19 -2.36 12.40
C VAL A 195 26.47 -2.30 13.24
N LEU A 196 26.69 -1.20 13.97
CA LEU A 196 27.88 -1.03 14.81
C LEU A 196 27.89 -1.96 16.02
N GLY A 197 26.70 -2.40 16.46
CA GLY A 197 26.55 -3.44 17.47
C GLY A 197 26.72 -4.87 16.93
N GLY A 198 26.97 -5.05 15.62
CA GLY A 198 27.09 -6.37 14.99
C GLY A 198 25.80 -7.18 14.97
N ARG A 199 24.64 -6.51 15.08
CA ARG A 199 23.33 -7.18 15.09
C ARG A 199 22.94 -7.60 13.68
N ALA A 200 22.43 -8.81 13.56
CA ALA A 200 21.83 -9.34 12.35
C ALA A 200 20.35 -9.65 12.58
N ASP A 201 19.50 -9.32 11.62
CA ASP A 201 18.10 -9.74 11.59
C ASP A 201 17.93 -11.03 10.76
N ALA A 202 16.69 -11.42 10.50
CA ALA A 202 16.35 -12.60 9.69
C ALA A 202 16.89 -12.52 8.23
N TYR A 203 17.28 -11.33 7.78
CA TYR A 203 17.73 -11.04 6.44
C TYR A 203 19.21 -10.63 6.37
N GLY A 204 19.88 -10.43 7.51
CA GLY A 204 21.32 -10.30 7.64
C GLY A 204 21.78 -9.11 8.48
N THR A 205 23.03 -8.68 8.28
CA THR A 205 23.66 -7.59 9.04
C THR A 205 23.48 -6.21 8.36
N ARG A 206 22.50 -6.07 7.48
CA ARG A 206 22.33 -4.89 6.62
C ARG A 206 20.91 -4.39 6.73
N TYR A 207 20.74 -3.07 6.68
CA TYR A 207 19.47 -2.41 6.90
C TYR A 207 19.22 -1.37 5.82
N VAL A 208 17.95 -1.12 5.51
CA VAL A 208 17.50 -0.08 4.59
C VAL A 208 16.71 0.95 5.40
N GLY A 209 16.84 2.23 5.06
CA GLY A 209 16.12 3.28 5.75
C GLY A 209 15.98 4.54 4.94
N LEU A 210 15.23 5.48 5.51
CA LEU A 210 15.09 6.85 5.01
C LEU A 210 15.83 7.80 5.95
N ALA A 211 16.63 8.69 5.39
CA ALA A 211 17.33 9.75 6.11
C ALA A 211 16.94 11.12 5.54
N GLY A 212 17.10 12.15 6.36
CA GLY A 212 16.70 13.51 5.99
C GLY A 212 15.21 13.76 6.20
N GLY A 213 14.66 14.71 5.45
CA GLY A 213 13.27 15.13 5.55
C GLY A 213 12.82 15.81 4.27
N THR A 214 11.55 16.18 4.20
CA THR A 214 10.98 16.83 3.02
C THR A 214 11.65 18.19 2.75
N PRO A 215 12.07 18.50 1.52
CA PRO A 215 11.86 17.74 0.27
C PRO A 215 12.99 16.75 -0.09
N SER A 216 14.12 16.74 0.62
CA SER A 216 15.30 15.94 0.27
C SER A 216 15.45 14.73 1.19
N ALA A 217 14.67 13.70 0.90
CA ALA A 217 14.78 12.41 1.58
C ALA A 217 15.72 11.47 0.83
N LEU A 218 16.60 10.81 1.57
CA LEU A 218 17.59 9.86 1.07
C LEU A 218 17.12 8.44 1.39
N LEU A 219 16.95 7.60 0.36
CA LEU A 219 16.84 6.15 0.54
C LEU A 219 18.24 5.57 0.63
N TYR A 220 18.58 4.94 1.75
CA TYR A 220 19.91 4.40 1.97
C TYR A 220 19.88 2.95 2.43
N THR A 221 20.96 2.26 2.12
CA THR A 221 21.34 0.97 2.67
C THR A 221 22.59 1.14 3.54
N ILE A 222 22.57 0.58 4.74
CA ILE A 222 23.70 0.59 5.68
C ILE A 222 24.18 -0.82 6.00
N GLY A 223 25.48 -0.99 6.15
CA GLY A 223 26.09 -2.27 6.43
C GLY A 223 27.50 -2.17 7.03
N PRO A 224 27.97 -3.26 7.64
CA PRO A 224 29.24 -3.26 8.36
C PRO A 224 30.43 -3.30 7.40
N ILE A 225 31.49 -2.60 7.78
CA ILE A 225 32.82 -2.76 7.20
C ILE A 225 33.56 -3.75 8.11
N ILE A 226 33.93 -4.90 7.55
CA ILE A 226 34.62 -5.97 8.27
C ILE A 226 36.05 -6.05 7.76
N ASP A 227 37.02 -6.13 8.67
CA ASP A 227 38.43 -6.30 8.31
C ASP A 227 38.76 -7.74 7.90
N SER A 228 39.98 -7.97 7.43
CA SER A 228 40.44 -9.30 7.01
C SER A 228 40.49 -10.33 8.15
N GLY A 229 40.47 -9.88 9.40
CA GLY A 229 40.38 -10.71 10.60
C GLY A 229 38.96 -11.04 11.03
N GLY A 230 37.94 -10.50 10.35
CA GLY A 230 36.53 -10.69 10.69
C GLY A 230 36.01 -9.71 11.75
N TYR A 231 36.78 -8.69 12.12
CA TYR A 231 36.37 -7.70 13.10
C TYR A 231 35.68 -6.51 12.45
N LEU A 232 34.70 -5.94 13.17
CA LEU A 232 34.02 -4.73 12.74
C LEU A 232 34.98 -3.53 12.79
N ALA A 233 35.22 -2.93 11.63
CA ALA A 233 36.00 -1.70 11.48
C ALA A 233 35.12 -0.43 11.51
N GLY A 234 33.84 -0.54 11.13
CA GLY A 234 32.88 0.56 11.10
C GLY A 234 31.66 0.22 10.26
N ALA A 235 31.00 1.23 9.70
CA ALA A 235 29.86 1.07 8.81
C ALA A 235 30.02 1.93 7.54
N VAL A 236 29.44 1.45 6.45
CA VAL A 236 29.26 2.22 5.23
C VAL A 236 27.76 2.36 4.95
N VAL A 237 27.39 3.56 4.51
CA VAL A 237 26.05 3.93 4.06
C VAL A 237 26.17 4.26 2.59
N VAL A 238 25.26 3.72 1.78
CA VAL A 238 25.08 4.09 0.37
C VAL A 238 23.63 4.50 0.20
N GLY A 239 23.37 5.66 -0.38
CA GLY A 239 22.01 6.12 -0.61
C GLY A 239 21.84 6.96 -1.85
N GLU A 240 20.58 7.15 -2.22
CA GLU A 240 20.15 7.92 -3.39
C GLU A 240 18.99 8.83 -2.99
N SER A 241 18.89 10.00 -3.63
CA SER A 241 17.77 10.90 -3.37
C SER A 241 16.48 10.30 -3.89
N LEU A 242 15.41 10.32 -3.09
CA LEU A 242 14.10 9.89 -3.56
C LEU A 242 13.64 10.69 -4.77
N ASP A 243 13.99 11.98 -4.86
CA ASP A 243 13.65 12.82 -6.03
C ASP A 243 14.30 12.29 -7.32
N GLN A 244 15.53 11.78 -7.23
CA GLN A 244 16.23 11.19 -8.38
C GLN A 244 15.61 9.85 -8.75
N ILE A 245 15.27 9.03 -7.75
CA ILE A 245 14.60 7.75 -7.96
C ILE A 245 13.25 7.94 -8.64
N VAL A 246 12.40 8.86 -8.15
CA VAL A 246 11.07 9.07 -8.74
C VAL A 246 11.16 9.69 -10.14
N ALA A 247 12.15 10.56 -10.40
CA ALA A 247 12.41 11.07 -11.75
C ALA A 247 12.86 9.96 -12.72
N LEU A 248 13.73 9.05 -12.27
CA LEU A 248 14.16 7.90 -13.05
C LEU A 248 13.00 6.93 -13.35
N VAL A 249 12.10 6.72 -12.39
CA VAL A 249 10.88 5.92 -12.60
C VAL A 249 9.97 6.58 -13.62
N GLU A 250 9.78 7.90 -13.54
CA GLU A 250 9.00 8.65 -14.52
C GLU A 250 9.58 8.50 -15.94
N GLU A 251 10.89 8.64 -16.10
CA GLU A 251 11.56 8.52 -17.40
C GLU A 251 11.51 7.08 -17.97
N SER A 252 11.74 6.07 -17.12
CA SER A 252 11.84 4.68 -17.55
C SER A 252 10.49 3.99 -17.72
N ALA A 253 9.55 4.21 -16.80
CA ALA A 253 8.25 3.55 -16.78
C ALA A 253 7.11 4.43 -17.32
N HIS A 254 7.34 5.73 -17.55
CA HIS A 254 6.31 6.70 -17.96
C HIS A 254 5.12 6.76 -16.99
N VAL A 255 5.39 6.58 -15.70
CA VAL A 255 4.39 6.61 -14.61
C VAL A 255 4.66 7.83 -13.73
N GLN A 256 3.60 8.58 -13.42
CA GLN A 256 3.62 9.63 -12.41
C GLN A 256 3.35 9.02 -11.03
N LEU A 257 4.19 9.33 -10.04
CA LEU A 257 4.05 8.77 -8.70
C LEU A 257 4.36 9.80 -7.61
N SER A 258 3.80 9.56 -6.43
CA SER A 258 4.11 10.31 -5.22
C SER A 258 4.32 9.35 -4.07
N LEU A 259 5.46 9.48 -3.40
CA LEU A 259 5.79 8.72 -2.19
C LEU A 259 5.25 9.47 -0.99
N LEU A 260 4.51 8.78 -0.14
CA LEU A 260 3.92 9.36 1.06
C LEU A 260 4.39 8.61 2.31
N THR A 261 4.54 9.34 3.41
CA THR A 261 4.73 8.75 4.73
C THR A 261 3.48 7.97 5.14
N SER A 262 3.59 7.11 6.17
CA SER A 262 2.41 6.51 6.81
C SER A 262 1.45 7.56 7.39
N GLY A 263 1.95 8.78 7.65
CA GLY A 263 1.18 9.96 8.02
C GLY A 263 0.33 10.54 6.88
N GLY A 264 0.68 10.25 5.62
CA GLY A 264 0.07 10.85 4.43
C GLY A 264 0.79 12.13 3.96
N GLU A 265 1.98 12.42 4.47
CA GLU A 265 2.82 13.55 4.03
C GLU A 265 3.64 13.12 2.81
N THR A 266 3.71 13.96 1.78
CA THR A 266 4.52 13.67 0.59
C THR A 266 6.01 13.76 0.91
N ILE A 267 6.74 12.68 0.64
CA ILE A 267 8.20 12.57 0.82
C ILE A 267 8.93 12.93 -0.48
N ALA A 268 8.41 12.45 -1.61
CA ALA A 268 8.91 12.75 -2.95
C ALA A 268 7.78 12.61 -3.97
N ALA A 269 7.89 13.29 -5.11
CA ALA A 269 6.93 13.20 -6.20
C ALA A 269 7.61 13.42 -7.55
N THR A 270 7.05 12.85 -8.60
CA THR A 270 7.52 13.10 -9.97
C THR A 270 7.41 14.58 -10.33
N PRO A 271 8.43 15.19 -10.96
CA PRO A 271 8.44 16.61 -11.31
C PRO A 271 7.22 17.11 -12.09
N HIS A 272 6.64 16.27 -12.96
CA HIS A 272 5.50 16.62 -13.82
C HIS A 272 4.14 16.13 -13.28
N LEU A 273 3.99 16.04 -11.96
CA LEU A 273 2.71 15.65 -11.36
C LEU A 273 1.67 16.79 -11.49
N ASP A 274 0.77 16.65 -12.46
CA ASP A 274 -0.16 17.71 -12.88
C ASP A 274 -1.47 17.78 -12.07
N PHE A 275 -1.61 16.98 -11.01
CA PHE A 275 -2.81 16.93 -10.18
C PHE A 275 -2.49 16.75 -8.70
N PRO A 276 -3.30 17.35 -7.79
CA PRO A 276 -3.13 17.15 -6.37
C PRO A 276 -3.49 15.71 -5.98
N ILE A 277 -2.60 15.03 -5.27
CA ILE A 277 -2.88 13.71 -4.70
C ILE A 277 -3.88 13.87 -3.55
N PRO A 278 -5.06 13.22 -3.61
CA PRO A 278 -6.03 13.30 -2.53
C PRO A 278 -5.44 12.75 -1.22
N ALA A 279 -5.67 13.44 -0.11
CA ALA A 279 -5.30 12.89 1.19
C ALA A 279 -6.13 11.64 1.51
N LEU A 280 -5.50 10.67 2.19
CA LEU A 280 -6.17 9.51 2.75
C LEU A 280 -6.54 9.77 4.21
N ASN A 281 -7.79 9.49 4.58
CA ASN A 281 -8.18 9.50 5.99
C ASN A 281 -7.59 8.28 6.74
N ALA A 282 -7.71 8.25 8.06
CA ALA A 282 -7.09 7.18 8.87
C ALA A 282 -7.59 5.76 8.52
N ALA A 283 -8.88 5.60 8.19
CA ALA A 283 -9.45 4.30 7.84
C ALA A 283 -9.01 3.85 6.44
N GLU A 284 -8.92 4.78 5.48
CA GLU A 284 -8.39 4.55 4.14
C GLU A 284 -6.90 4.16 4.21
N ARG A 285 -6.10 4.88 5.00
CA ARG A 285 -4.68 4.53 5.25
C ARG A 285 -4.54 3.14 5.87
N GLY A 286 -5.34 2.83 6.89
CA GLY A 286 -5.35 1.50 7.50
C GLY A 286 -5.82 0.39 6.54
N THR A 287 -6.51 0.76 5.45
CA THR A 287 -6.87 -0.18 4.38
C THR A 287 -5.70 -0.40 3.45
N VAL A 288 -5.08 0.66 2.91
CA VAL A 288 -3.89 0.55 2.03
C VAL A 288 -2.73 -0.17 2.72
N MET A 289 -2.50 0.10 4.01
CA MET A 289 -1.41 -0.51 4.78
C MET A 289 -1.65 -1.99 5.12
N ARG A 290 -2.89 -2.48 5.05
CA ARG A 290 -3.15 -3.92 5.09
C ARG A 290 -2.75 -4.49 3.74
N GLN A 291 -1.62 -5.20 3.72
CA GLN A 291 -1.11 -5.89 2.54
C GLN A 291 -2.27 -6.56 1.78
N ASN A 292 -2.41 -6.23 0.48
CA ASN A 292 -3.43 -6.67 -0.50
C ASN A 292 -4.66 -5.76 -0.75
N ALA A 293 -4.77 -4.54 -0.20
CA ALA A 293 -5.85 -3.63 -0.59
C ALA A 293 -5.33 -2.46 -1.43
N VAL A 294 -5.63 -2.45 -2.73
CA VAL A 294 -5.42 -1.27 -3.57
C VAL A 294 -6.62 -0.34 -3.44
N LEU A 295 -6.39 0.87 -2.91
CA LEU A 295 -7.38 1.93 -2.89
C LEU A 295 -7.18 2.79 -4.15
N SER A 296 -8.27 3.14 -4.84
CA SER A 296 -8.22 4.13 -5.91
C SER A 296 -9.16 5.31 -5.62
N LYS A 297 -8.71 6.52 -5.95
CA LYS A 297 -9.52 7.74 -5.93
C LYS A 297 -9.51 8.38 -7.30
N ARG A 298 -10.68 8.80 -7.77
CA ARG A 298 -10.77 9.58 -9.01
C ARG A 298 -10.46 11.03 -8.71
N VAL A 299 -9.63 11.63 -9.57
CA VAL A 299 -9.21 13.03 -9.49
C VAL A 299 -9.50 13.69 -10.81
N ALA A 300 -10.10 14.88 -10.76
CA ALA A 300 -10.23 15.73 -11.93
C ALA A 300 -9.07 16.74 -11.91
N GLY A 301 -8.19 16.68 -12.91
CA GLY A 301 -7.09 17.62 -13.11
C GLY A 301 -7.08 18.12 -14.55
N SER A 302 -6.74 19.40 -14.77
CA SER A 302 -6.43 20.02 -16.08
C SER A 302 -7.13 19.43 -17.34
N GLY A 303 -8.44 19.17 -17.26
CA GLY A 303 -9.25 18.67 -18.38
C GLY A 303 -9.38 17.14 -18.54
N HIS A 304 -8.78 16.33 -17.65
CA HIS A 304 -8.80 14.86 -17.69
C HIS A 304 -9.28 14.27 -16.35
N ASN A 305 -10.00 13.14 -16.43
CA ASN A 305 -10.31 12.32 -15.26
C ASN A 305 -9.19 11.30 -15.06
N ALA A 306 -8.42 11.44 -13.99
CA ALA A 306 -7.38 10.50 -13.60
C ALA A 306 -7.87 9.59 -12.47
N ALA A 307 -7.29 8.40 -12.36
CA ALA A 307 -7.43 7.52 -11.20
C ALA A 307 -6.08 7.45 -10.49
N VAL A 308 -6.06 7.79 -9.21
CA VAL A 308 -4.89 7.68 -8.35
C VAL A 308 -4.98 6.37 -7.60
N PHE A 309 -3.95 5.54 -7.71
CA PHE A 309 -3.83 4.27 -7.00
C PHE A 309 -2.87 4.43 -5.83
N TYR A 310 -3.27 3.92 -4.67
CA TYR A 310 -2.43 3.90 -3.47
C TYR A 310 -1.96 2.47 -3.24
N VAL A 311 -0.64 2.30 -3.32
CA VAL A 311 0.04 1.01 -3.16
C VAL A 311 0.92 1.10 -1.91
N PRO A 312 0.88 0.09 -1.01
CA PRO A 312 1.80 0.05 0.10
C PRO A 312 3.21 -0.26 -0.41
N TRP A 313 4.15 0.64 -0.12
CA TRP A 313 5.58 0.35 -0.24
C TRP A 313 6.11 -0.10 1.11
N VAL A 314 6.71 -1.29 1.15
CA VAL A 314 7.35 -1.84 2.33
C VAL A 314 8.84 -1.91 2.03
N MET A 315 9.62 -1.02 2.66
CA MET A 315 11.08 -1.19 2.69
C MET A 315 11.38 -2.48 3.45
N ARG A 316 12.17 -3.36 2.85
CA ARG A 316 12.70 -4.51 3.59
C ARG A 316 13.59 -4.00 4.74
N PHE A 317 13.78 -4.81 5.77
CA PHE A 317 14.75 -4.54 6.86
C PHE A 317 14.43 -3.39 7.84
N GLN A 318 13.18 -2.92 7.95
CA GLN A 318 12.81 -2.20 9.18
C GLN A 318 12.93 -3.19 10.33
N ALA A 319 13.94 -3.01 11.19
CA ALA A 319 14.07 -3.81 12.40
C ALA A 319 12.72 -3.74 13.11
N GLU A 320 12.13 -4.91 13.37
CA GLU A 320 10.81 -5.05 13.99
C GLU A 320 10.62 -3.94 15.01
N ALA A 321 9.64 -3.07 14.76
CA ALA A 321 9.30 -1.98 15.67
C ALA A 321 9.31 -2.58 17.06
N ARG A 322 10.28 -2.14 17.88
CA ARG A 322 10.53 -2.61 19.23
C ARG A 322 9.15 -2.74 19.87
N LYS A 323 8.66 -3.98 20.05
CA LYS A 323 7.44 -4.21 20.81
C LYS A 323 7.79 -3.64 22.17
N THR A 324 7.35 -2.42 22.43
CA THR A 324 7.26 -1.90 23.78
C THR A 324 6.18 -2.75 24.42
N SER A 325 6.60 -3.91 24.94
CA SER A 325 5.88 -4.60 25.97
C SER A 325 5.91 -3.67 27.18
N SER A 326 5.05 -2.65 27.20
CA SER A 326 4.61 -2.04 28.44
C SER A 326 3.62 -3.01 29.07
N SER A 327 4.19 -4.08 29.65
CA SER A 327 3.47 -4.94 30.57
C SER A 327 4.03 -4.66 31.97
N TRP A 328 3.12 -4.33 32.89
CA TRP A 328 3.23 -4.26 34.36
C TRP A 328 3.82 -2.97 34.95
N SER A 329 3.00 -2.11 35.57
CA SER A 329 2.46 -2.27 36.93
C SER A 329 1.98 -0.92 37.50
N SER A 330 0.70 -0.82 37.85
CA SER A 330 0.15 -0.22 39.09
C SER A 330 -1.31 -0.64 39.21
#